data_AF-A0A8C5BCD4-F1
#
_entry.id   AF-A0A8C5BCD4-F1
#
_cell.length_a   1.000
_cell.length_b   1.000
_cell.length_c   1.000
_cell.angle_alpha   90.00
_cell.angle_beta   90.00
_cell.angle_gamma   90.00
#
_symmetry.space_group_name_H-M   'P 1'
#
loop_
_entity.id
_entity.type
_entity.pdbx_description
1 polymer ?
#
loop_
_entity_poly.entity_id
_entity_poly.type
_entity_poly.pdbx_seq_one_letter_code
_entity_poly.pdbx_strand_id
1 'polypeptide(L)'
;MADHIGVRMCTFFLLFFFVTPNQCMQCHFGCTCFAATNTVRCDSKDLRAVPLSIPGYARTLIVTGNNIPQIGPDSFPELENVTNICLSNNRITELGSHTFSSMVSLRSLDLSGNPLALIHPEALSIPGGPLLELNLSRALYNSTSLTDLTTAISLLLYFTSKENMKEYKYLRCSVHLHE
;
A
#
# COMPACT_ATOMS: atom_id res chain seq x y z
N MET A 1 23.10 18.50 0.59
CA MET A 1 22.91 18.61 2.05
C MET A 1 21.56 19.27 2.26
N ALA A 2 20.61 18.49 2.79
CA ALA A 2 19.26 18.87 3.26
C ALA A 2 18.25 19.46 2.25
N ASP A 3 17.51 18.58 1.55
CA ASP A 3 16.13 18.90 1.11
C ASP A 3 15.14 18.50 2.23
N HIS A 4 15.23 19.20 3.36
CA HIS A 4 14.18 19.23 4.39
C HIS A 4 13.12 20.26 3.96
N ILE A 5 12.32 19.94 2.94
CA ILE A 5 11.11 20.71 2.63
C ILE A 5 9.95 19.98 3.29
N GLY A 6 9.79 20.23 4.58
CA GLY A 6 8.75 19.62 5.41
C GLY A 6 8.07 20.57 6.38
N VAL A 7 8.30 21.88 6.29
CA VAL A 7 7.44 22.91 6.88
C VAL A 7 7.54 24.16 6.00
N ARG A 8 6.65 24.32 5.02
CA ARG A 8 6.38 25.66 4.49
C ARG A 8 5.02 26.11 5.01
N MET A 9 5.10 27.06 5.94
CA MET A 9 4.02 27.93 6.39
C MET A 9 3.08 28.25 5.24
N CYS A 10 1.79 27.96 5.41
CA CYS A 10 0.73 28.80 4.85
C CYS A 10 0.92 30.19 5.47
N THR A 11 1.81 31.00 4.89
CA THR A 11 2.02 32.38 5.30
C THR A 11 0.70 33.12 5.14
N PHE A 12 0.17 33.59 6.26
CA PHE A 12 -1.00 34.47 6.30
C PHE A 12 -0.80 35.61 5.29
N PHE A 13 -1.79 35.74 4.41
CA PHE A 13 -1.88 36.77 3.39
C PHE A 13 -1.86 38.15 4.06
N LEU A 14 -0.75 38.89 3.93
CA LEU A 14 -0.80 40.35 4.01
C LEU A 14 -0.69 40.91 2.59
N LEU A 15 -1.89 41.13 2.03
CA LEU A 15 -2.25 42.11 1.03
C LEU A 15 -1.51 42.11 -0.33
N PHE A 16 -2.33 41.89 -1.36
CA PHE A 16 -2.16 42.17 -2.80
C PHE A 16 -1.50 41.12 -3.70
N PHE A 17 -2.31 40.78 -4.73
CA PHE A 17 -2.09 40.04 -5.96
C PHE A 17 -2.32 38.53 -5.95
N PHE A 18 -3.32 38.16 -6.76
CA PHE A 18 -3.82 36.84 -7.10
C PHE A 18 -2.69 35.85 -7.42
N VAL A 19 -2.33 35.02 -6.45
CA VAL A 19 -1.72 33.72 -6.73
C VAL A 19 -2.86 32.72 -6.64
N THR A 20 -3.20 32.10 -7.77
CA THR A 20 -4.09 30.95 -7.80
C THR A 20 -3.62 29.93 -6.76
N PRO A 21 -4.51 29.26 -6.01
CA PRO A 21 -4.08 28.25 -5.06
C PRO A 21 -3.57 27.06 -5.87
N ASN A 22 -2.29 27.08 -6.25
CA ASN A 22 -1.58 25.85 -6.60
C ASN A 22 -1.61 25.00 -5.34
N GLN A 23 -2.53 24.05 -5.34
CA GLN A 23 -2.80 23.11 -4.26
C GLN A 23 -1.47 22.56 -3.77
N CYS A 24 -1.04 23.01 -2.59
CA CYS A 24 0.01 22.31 -1.86
C CYS A 24 -0.63 20.98 -1.47
N MET A 25 -0.34 19.90 -2.21
CA MET A 25 -0.86 18.57 -1.88
C MET A 25 -0.37 18.24 -0.47
N GLN A 26 -1.29 18.29 0.48
CA GLN A 26 -1.02 18.09 1.90
C GLN A 26 -0.42 16.70 2.08
N CYS A 27 0.87 16.65 2.42
CA CYS A 27 1.47 15.45 2.97
C CYS A 27 0.88 15.26 4.37
N HIS A 28 0.38 14.06 4.68
CA HIS A 28 -0.19 13.76 5.99
C HIS A 28 0.82 14.04 7.12
N PHE A 29 0.33 14.52 8.26
CA PHE A 29 1.17 14.81 9.43
C PHE A 29 1.89 13.54 9.90
N GLY A 30 3.21 13.62 10.05
CA GLY A 30 4.05 12.47 10.43
C GLY A 30 4.66 11.73 9.24
N CYS A 31 4.21 11.95 8.00
CA CYS A 31 4.82 11.39 6.80
C CYS A 31 5.80 12.37 6.13
N THR A 32 6.74 11.83 5.37
CA THR A 32 7.66 12.59 4.50
C THR A 32 7.33 12.26 3.05
N CYS A 33 7.07 13.28 2.25
CA CYS A 33 6.71 13.13 0.84
C CYS A 33 7.82 13.64 -0.07
N PHE A 34 8.23 12.83 -1.04
CA PHE A 34 9.27 13.09 -2.01
C PHE A 34 8.66 13.16 -3.42
N ALA A 35 8.38 14.37 -3.88
CA ALA A 35 7.78 14.59 -5.21
C ALA A 35 8.70 14.14 -6.36
N ALA A 36 10.03 14.30 -6.22
CA ALA A 36 11.00 13.93 -7.25
C ALA A 36 11.05 12.41 -7.54
N THR A 37 10.72 11.58 -6.54
CA THR A 37 10.72 10.12 -6.65
C THR A 37 9.32 9.52 -6.52
N ASN A 38 8.29 10.37 -6.49
CA ASN A 38 6.89 9.99 -6.28
C ASN A 38 6.70 9.06 -5.06
N THR A 39 7.45 9.32 -3.98
CA THR A 39 7.51 8.44 -2.80
C THR A 39 6.91 9.11 -1.58
N VAL A 40 6.06 8.40 -0.86
CA VAL A 40 5.52 8.82 0.43
C VAL A 40 6.02 7.85 1.49
N ARG A 41 6.65 8.37 2.54
CA ARG A 41 7.26 7.57 3.60
C ARG A 41 6.68 7.94 4.97
N CYS A 42 6.16 6.95 5.66
CA CYS A 42 5.50 7.05 6.95
C CYS A 42 6.05 5.95 7.90
N ASP A 43 7.37 5.79 7.95
CA ASP A 43 8.04 4.73 8.72
C ASP A 43 8.10 5.06 10.21
N SER A 44 7.80 4.07 11.07
CA SER A 44 7.90 4.19 12.53
C SER A 44 7.23 5.44 13.11
N LYS A 45 5.98 5.70 12.71
CA LYS A 45 5.18 6.86 13.13
C LYS A 45 4.05 6.48 14.09
N ASP A 46 4.11 5.29 14.66
CA ASP A 46 3.10 4.71 15.56
C ASP A 46 1.68 4.71 14.98
N LEU A 47 1.57 4.66 13.65
CA LEU A 47 0.28 4.72 12.96
C LEU A 47 -0.58 3.51 13.31
N ARG A 48 -1.88 3.75 13.49
CA ARG A 48 -2.89 2.69 13.71
C ARG A 48 -3.76 2.43 12.49
N ALA A 49 -3.59 3.24 11.44
CA ALA A 49 -4.25 3.11 10.15
C ALA A 49 -3.34 3.69 9.07
N VAL A 50 -3.57 3.27 7.82
CA VAL A 50 -2.94 3.90 6.65
C VAL A 50 -3.48 5.34 6.53
N PRO A 51 -2.63 6.36 6.35
CA PRO A 51 -3.10 7.73 6.25
C PRO A 51 -3.88 7.96 4.96
N LEU A 52 -5.09 8.53 5.06
CA LEU A 52 -6.00 8.74 3.93
C LEU A 52 -5.55 9.88 2.99
N SER A 53 -4.72 10.80 3.47
CA SER A 53 -4.22 11.95 2.69
C SER A 53 -2.91 11.63 2.00
N ILE A 54 -2.95 10.73 1.02
CA ILE A 54 -1.79 10.42 0.16
C ILE A 54 -1.85 11.31 -1.09
N PRO A 55 -0.77 12.01 -1.45
CA PRO A 55 -0.73 12.79 -2.69
C PRO A 55 -0.95 11.92 -3.94
N GLY A 56 -1.77 12.39 -4.88
CA GLY A 56 -2.13 11.62 -6.10
C GLY A 56 -0.97 11.37 -7.08
N TYR A 57 0.16 12.06 -6.91
CA TYR A 57 1.39 11.77 -7.65
C TYR A 57 2.13 10.54 -7.12
N ALA A 58 1.79 10.04 -5.92
CA ALA A 58 2.50 8.95 -5.27
C ALA A 58 2.44 7.68 -6.11
N ARG A 59 3.61 7.06 -6.29
CA ARG A 59 3.78 5.74 -6.90
C ARG A 59 4.27 4.70 -5.90
N THR A 60 5.03 5.16 -4.90
CA THR A 60 5.59 4.32 -3.85
C THR A 60 5.12 4.78 -2.49
N LEU A 61 4.48 3.90 -1.73
CA LEU A 61 4.03 4.15 -0.37
C LEU A 61 4.76 3.23 0.62
N ILE A 62 5.46 3.81 1.59
CA ILE A 62 6.23 3.10 2.61
C ILE A 62 5.62 3.40 3.97
N VAL A 63 5.03 2.39 4.62
CA VAL A 63 4.33 2.50 5.92
C VAL A 63 4.87 1.43 6.88
N THR A 64 6.16 1.15 6.81
CA THR A 64 6.85 0.11 7.57
C THR A 64 6.95 0.43 9.06
N GLY A 65 6.83 -0.59 9.91
CA GLY A 65 7.14 -0.45 11.34
C GLY A 65 6.10 0.36 12.13
N ASN A 66 4.82 0.26 11.77
CA ASN A 66 3.73 0.90 12.51
C ASN A 66 2.86 -0.13 13.26
N ASN A 67 1.75 0.31 13.83
CA ASN A 67 0.84 -0.48 14.67
C ASN A 67 -0.52 -0.71 13.99
N ILE A 68 -0.53 -0.85 12.66
CA ILE A 68 -1.77 -1.04 11.88
C ILE A 68 -2.30 -2.46 12.11
N PRO A 69 -3.51 -2.66 12.66
CA PRO A 69 -4.01 -3.97 13.07
C PRO A 69 -4.74 -4.73 11.95
N GLN A 70 -5.31 -4.02 10.98
CA GLN A 70 -6.11 -4.56 9.89
C GLN A 70 -6.12 -3.58 8.71
N ILE A 71 -6.37 -4.10 7.51
CA ILE A 71 -6.58 -3.29 6.31
C ILE A 71 -7.76 -3.85 5.49
N GLY A 72 -8.44 -2.96 4.78
CA GLY A 72 -9.63 -3.25 3.98
C GLY A 72 -9.79 -2.27 2.81
N PRO A 73 -10.93 -2.31 2.09
CA PRO A 73 -11.19 -1.45 0.92
C PRO A 73 -10.96 0.04 1.19
N ASP A 74 -11.41 0.49 2.36
CA ASP A 74 -11.36 1.90 2.76
C ASP A 74 -9.96 2.33 3.26
N SER A 75 -9.00 1.40 3.34
CA SER A 75 -7.62 1.73 3.75
C SER A 75 -6.82 2.38 2.62
N PHE A 76 -7.22 2.19 1.37
CA PHE A 76 -6.51 2.67 0.17
C PHE A 76 -7.44 3.36 -0.83
N PRO A 77 -8.25 4.37 -0.42
CA PRO A 77 -9.12 5.06 -1.35
C PRO A 77 -8.29 5.85 -2.36
N GLU A 78 -8.68 5.80 -3.65
CA GLU A 78 -8.15 6.65 -4.71
C GLU A 78 -6.63 6.50 -4.99
N LEU A 79 -6.03 5.36 -4.64
CA LEU A 79 -4.61 5.06 -4.89
C LEU A 79 -4.34 4.36 -6.22
N GLU A 80 -5.04 4.76 -7.29
CA GLU A 80 -4.97 4.12 -8.62
C GLU A 80 -3.57 4.14 -9.26
N ASN A 81 -2.77 5.16 -8.92
CA ASN A 81 -1.42 5.38 -9.46
C ASN A 81 -0.31 4.65 -8.69
N VAL A 82 -0.61 4.10 -7.52
CA VAL A 82 0.39 3.47 -6.66
C VAL A 82 0.80 2.12 -7.25
N THR A 83 2.10 1.95 -7.48
CA THR A 83 2.68 0.72 -8.05
C THR A 83 3.37 -0.13 -7.00
N ASN A 84 3.80 0.47 -5.89
CA ASN A 84 4.58 -0.21 -4.85
C ASN A 84 4.07 0.19 -3.47
N ILE A 85 3.76 -0.79 -2.64
CA ILE A 85 3.39 -0.57 -1.25
C ILE A 85 4.20 -1.48 -0.31
N CYS A 86 4.75 -0.89 0.74
CA CYS A 86 5.47 -1.59 1.79
C CYS A 86 4.77 -1.36 3.13
N LEU A 87 4.13 -2.41 3.65
CA LEU A 87 3.43 -2.46 4.93
C LEU A 87 4.14 -3.41 5.90
N SER A 88 5.42 -3.70 5.66
CA SER A 88 6.16 -4.66 6.45
C SER A 88 6.29 -4.25 7.92
N ASN A 89 6.43 -5.26 8.79
CA ASN A 89 6.58 -5.09 10.24
C ASN A 89 5.49 -4.21 10.86
N ASN A 90 4.25 -4.40 10.45
CA ASN A 90 3.07 -3.84 11.13
C ASN A 90 2.46 -4.90 12.08
N ARG A 91 1.24 -4.65 12.54
CA ARG A 91 0.47 -5.58 13.39
C ARG A 91 -0.74 -6.13 12.64
N ILE A 92 -0.66 -6.22 11.31
CA ILE A 92 -1.81 -6.59 10.49
C ILE A 92 -2.13 -8.05 10.75
N THR A 93 -3.34 -8.30 11.23
CA THR A 93 -3.88 -9.64 11.52
C THR A 93 -4.95 -10.07 10.51
N GLU A 94 -5.60 -9.11 9.87
CA GLU A 94 -6.72 -9.34 8.96
C GLU A 94 -6.57 -8.53 7.67
N LEU A 95 -6.81 -9.20 6.54
CA LEU A 95 -6.99 -8.59 5.22
C LEU A 95 -8.46 -8.75 4.79
N GLY A 96 -9.19 -7.64 4.71
CA GLY A 96 -10.57 -7.62 4.26
C GLY A 96 -10.73 -7.92 2.77
N SER A 97 -11.97 -8.20 2.34
CA SER A 97 -12.29 -8.37 0.91
C SER A 97 -11.93 -7.10 0.12
N HIS A 98 -11.51 -7.24 -1.14
CA HIS A 98 -11.26 -6.10 -2.05
C HIS A 98 -10.29 -5.03 -1.50
N THR A 99 -9.39 -5.40 -0.58
CA THR A 99 -8.49 -4.45 0.08
C THR A 99 -7.69 -3.61 -0.91
N PHE A 100 -7.26 -4.20 -2.03
CA PHE A 100 -6.42 -3.52 -3.02
C PHE A 100 -7.15 -3.20 -4.33
N SER A 101 -8.50 -3.28 -4.38
CA SER A 101 -9.26 -3.21 -5.64
C SER A 101 -9.16 -1.85 -6.36
N SER A 102 -8.92 -0.77 -5.64
CA SER A 102 -8.69 0.58 -6.20
C SER A 102 -7.28 0.74 -6.79
N MET A 103 -6.33 -0.10 -6.40
CA MET A 103 -4.91 0.03 -6.75
C MET A 103 -4.60 -0.69 -8.06
N VAL A 104 -5.28 -0.32 -9.15
CA VAL A 104 -5.20 -0.98 -10.47
C VAL A 104 -3.79 -0.99 -11.08
N SER A 105 -2.91 -0.10 -10.64
CA SER A 105 -1.50 -0.06 -11.07
C SER A 105 -0.55 -0.85 -10.17
N LEU A 106 -1.04 -1.51 -9.12
CA LEU A 106 -0.20 -2.15 -8.11
C LEU A 106 0.59 -3.32 -8.71
N ARG A 107 1.91 -3.30 -8.49
CA ARG A 107 2.86 -4.30 -8.99
C ARG A 107 3.59 -5.03 -7.87
N SER A 108 3.84 -4.37 -6.75
CA SER A 108 4.61 -4.94 -5.65
C SER A 108 3.95 -4.62 -4.32
N LEU A 109 3.66 -5.66 -3.55
CA LEU A 109 3.02 -5.61 -2.23
C LEU A 109 3.89 -6.36 -1.23
N ASP A 110 4.39 -5.64 -0.23
CA ASP A 110 5.14 -6.22 0.88
C ASP A 110 4.34 -6.16 2.18
N LEU A 111 3.93 -7.33 2.66
CA LEU A 111 3.22 -7.56 3.93
C LEU A 111 4.08 -8.36 4.92
N SER A 112 5.38 -8.50 4.66
CA SER A 112 6.27 -9.31 5.50
C SER A 112 6.30 -8.86 6.96
N GLY A 113 6.49 -9.81 7.88
CA GLY A 113 6.56 -9.53 9.32
C GLY A 113 5.24 -9.06 9.94
N ASN A 114 4.09 -9.30 9.30
CA ASN A 114 2.76 -9.04 9.88
C ASN A 114 2.13 -10.33 10.41
N PRO A 115 1.47 -10.35 11.57
CA PRO A 115 0.84 -11.55 12.11
C PRO A 115 -0.50 -11.92 11.46
N LEU A 116 -0.51 -12.16 10.14
CA LEU A 116 -1.73 -12.48 9.40
C LEU A 116 -2.36 -13.77 9.91
N ALA A 117 -3.59 -13.66 10.39
CA ALA A 117 -4.40 -14.75 10.90
C ALA A 117 -5.60 -15.05 9.99
N LEU A 118 -6.15 -14.01 9.34
CA LEU A 118 -7.33 -14.09 8.48
C LEU A 118 -7.05 -13.35 7.17
N ILE A 119 -7.27 -14.03 6.04
CA ILE A 119 -7.12 -13.43 4.71
C ILE A 119 -8.39 -13.71 3.93
N HIS A 120 -9.17 -12.67 3.61
CA HIS A 120 -10.37 -12.89 2.80
C HIS A 120 -9.98 -13.44 1.41
N PRO A 121 -10.75 -14.37 0.81
CA PRO A 121 -10.45 -14.93 -0.53
C PRO A 121 -10.26 -13.86 -1.62
N GLU A 122 -11.02 -12.78 -1.54
CA GLU A 122 -10.95 -11.64 -2.48
C GLU A 122 -10.03 -10.51 -2.02
N ALA A 123 -9.27 -10.68 -0.93
CA ALA A 123 -8.43 -9.61 -0.38
C ALA A 123 -7.37 -9.11 -1.37
N LEU A 124 -6.78 -10.04 -2.13
CA LEU A 124 -5.74 -9.77 -3.13
C LEU A 124 -6.32 -9.53 -4.54
N SER A 125 -7.64 -9.47 -4.70
CA SER A 125 -8.28 -9.24 -5.99
C SER A 125 -8.07 -7.80 -6.45
N ILE A 126 -7.45 -7.63 -7.62
CA ILE A 126 -7.20 -6.34 -8.26
C ILE A 126 -7.67 -6.47 -9.71
N PRO A 127 -8.84 -5.91 -10.09
CA PRO A 127 -9.35 -6.01 -11.46
C PRO A 127 -8.36 -5.40 -12.46
N GLY A 128 -7.97 -6.13 -13.51
CA GLY A 128 -6.94 -5.66 -14.46
C GLY A 128 -5.54 -5.48 -13.89
N GLY A 129 -5.32 -5.87 -12.63
CA GLY A 129 -4.14 -5.53 -11.85
C GLY A 129 -2.89 -6.31 -12.26
N PRO A 130 -1.73 -5.65 -12.46
CA PRO A 130 -0.51 -6.31 -12.88
C PRO A 130 0.33 -6.77 -11.69
N LEU A 131 -0.26 -7.33 -10.63
CA LEU A 131 0.51 -7.68 -9.42
C LEU A 131 1.61 -8.69 -9.78
N LEU A 132 2.87 -8.30 -9.60
CA LEU A 132 4.05 -9.07 -10.00
C LEU A 132 4.78 -9.66 -8.79
N GLU A 133 4.75 -8.97 -7.65
CA GLU A 133 5.53 -9.34 -6.47
C GLU A 133 4.65 -9.24 -5.22
N LEU A 134 4.59 -10.34 -4.46
CA LEU A 134 3.92 -10.44 -3.18
C LEU A 134 4.89 -11.02 -2.15
N ASN A 135 5.22 -10.24 -1.13
CA ASN A 135 6.07 -10.70 -0.03
C ASN A 135 5.24 -10.91 1.23
N LEU A 136 5.19 -12.17 1.70
CA LEU A 136 4.51 -12.63 2.91
C LEU A 136 5.48 -13.35 3.85
N SER A 137 6.77 -13.06 3.72
CA SER A 137 7.81 -13.62 4.59
C SER A 137 7.52 -13.28 6.05
N ARG A 138 7.53 -14.30 6.92
CA ARG A 138 7.21 -14.19 8.34
C ARG A 138 5.83 -13.55 8.60
N ALA A 139 4.89 -13.77 7.68
CA ALA A 139 3.55 -13.20 7.78
C ALA A 139 2.47 -14.22 8.22
N LEU A 140 2.70 -15.52 8.02
CA LEU A 140 1.69 -16.57 8.22
C LEU A 140 2.01 -17.35 9.49
N TYR A 141 1.17 -17.23 10.51
CA TYR A 141 1.45 -17.77 11.86
C TYR A 141 0.61 -18.99 12.24
N ASN A 142 -0.39 -19.34 11.44
CA ASN A 142 -1.28 -20.47 11.72
C ASN A 142 -1.70 -21.20 10.42
N SER A 143 -2.26 -22.41 10.56
CA SER A 143 -2.70 -23.21 9.42
C SER A 143 -3.85 -22.55 8.63
N THR A 144 -4.70 -21.77 9.30
CA THR A 144 -5.83 -21.06 8.68
C THR A 144 -5.35 -20.00 7.68
N SER A 145 -4.37 -19.19 8.07
CA SER A 145 -3.77 -18.17 7.20
C SER A 145 -3.12 -18.78 5.94
N LEU A 146 -2.62 -20.01 6.01
CA LEU A 146 -2.09 -20.75 4.85
C LEU A 146 -3.21 -21.18 3.90
N THR A 147 -4.32 -21.71 4.42
CA THR A 147 -5.48 -22.11 3.60
C THR A 147 -6.15 -20.90 2.95
N ASP A 148 -6.30 -19.82 3.72
CA ASP A 148 -6.85 -18.56 3.25
C ASP A 148 -6.00 -17.96 2.13
N LEU A 149 -4.68 -17.91 2.33
CA LEU A 149 -3.74 -17.43 1.32
C LEU A 149 -3.80 -18.27 0.03
N THR A 150 -3.85 -19.59 0.17
CA THR A 150 -3.94 -20.51 -0.98
C THR A 150 -5.21 -20.23 -1.79
N THR A 151 -6.32 -19.98 -1.10
CA THR A 151 -7.60 -19.63 -1.74
C THR A 151 -7.51 -18.28 -2.45
N ALA A 152 -6.95 -17.26 -1.79
CA ALA A 152 -6.83 -15.92 -2.34
C ALA A 152 -5.91 -15.87 -3.57
N ILE A 153 -4.75 -16.54 -3.53
CA ILE A 153 -3.84 -16.64 -4.68
C ILE A 153 -4.49 -17.41 -5.83
N SER A 154 -5.18 -18.52 -5.53
CA SER A 154 -5.85 -19.32 -6.57
C SER A 154 -6.91 -18.50 -7.31
N LEU A 155 -7.69 -17.71 -6.58
CA LEU A 155 -8.70 -16.82 -7.15
C LEU A 155 -8.06 -15.71 -8.00
N LEU A 156 -6.99 -15.08 -7.51
CA LEU A 156 -6.23 -14.07 -8.25
C LEU A 156 -5.67 -14.62 -9.57
N LEU A 157 -5.06 -15.81 -9.55
CA LEU A 157 -4.51 -16.45 -10.74
C LEU A 157 -5.61 -16.84 -11.75
N TYR A 158 -6.78 -17.26 -11.27
CA TYR A 158 -7.93 -17.53 -12.14
C TYR A 158 -8.39 -16.28 -12.90
N PHE A 159 -8.53 -15.14 -12.21
CA PHE A 159 -8.93 -13.88 -12.84
C PHE A 159 -7.87 -13.34 -13.81
N THR A 160 -6.60 -13.34 -13.42
CA THR A 160 -5.51 -12.89 -14.30
C THR A 160 -5.38 -13.73 -15.58
N SER A 161 -5.67 -15.05 -15.50
CA SER A 161 -5.71 -15.92 -16.68
C SER A 161 -6.87 -15.62 -17.63
N LYS A 162 -8.00 -15.08 -17.13
CA LYS A 162 -9.18 -14.77 -17.95
C LYS A 162 -9.05 -13.45 -18.71
N GLU A 163 -8.24 -12.52 -18.22
CA GLU A 163 -8.17 -11.15 -18.75
C GLU A 163 -7.19 -10.94 -19.92
N ASN A 164 -6.68 -12.01 -20.58
CA ASN A 164 -5.87 -11.91 -21.81
C ASN A 164 -4.67 -10.93 -21.72
N MET A 165 -4.02 -10.80 -20.56
CA MET A 165 -2.81 -9.98 -20.47
C MET A 165 -1.67 -10.62 -21.26
N LYS A 166 -1.35 -9.97 -22.39
CA LYS A 166 -0.16 -10.22 -23.21
C LYS A 166 1.09 -9.95 -22.36
N GLU A 167 2.04 -10.89 -22.40
CA GLU A 167 3.19 -11.11 -21.48
C GLU A 167 2.88 -12.00 -20.28
N TYR A 168 3.34 -13.26 -20.36
CA TYR A 168 3.44 -14.20 -19.25
C TYR A 168 4.40 -13.68 -18.17
N LYS A 169 3.96 -12.74 -17.34
CA LYS A 169 4.66 -12.39 -16.09
C LYS A 169 4.01 -13.18 -14.95
N TYR A 170 4.76 -14.13 -14.40
CA TYR A 170 4.33 -14.90 -13.25
C TYR A 170 4.38 -14.04 -11.99
N LEU A 171 3.35 -14.15 -11.14
CA LEU A 171 3.37 -13.59 -9.80
C LEU A 171 4.50 -14.27 -8.99
N ARG A 172 5.45 -13.47 -8.52
CA ARG A 172 6.50 -13.89 -7.60
C ARG A 172 5.97 -13.74 -6.17
N CYS A 173 5.74 -14.86 -5.51
CA CYS A 173 5.38 -14.89 -4.10
C CYS A 173 6.58 -15.33 -3.25
N SER A 174 6.89 -14.58 -2.19
CA SER A 174 7.95 -14.90 -1.24
C SER A 174 7.35 -15.19 0.14
N VAL A 175 7.50 -16.43 0.60
CA VAL A 175 7.04 -16.90 1.92
C VAL A 175 8.20 -17.60 2.62
N HIS A 176 8.92 -16.89 3.48
CA HIS A 176 9.89 -17.48 4.41
C HIS A 176 9.23 -17.67 5.78
N LEU A 177 9.12 -18.90 6.27
CA LEU A 177 8.58 -19.20 7.60
C LEU A 177 9.59 -18.84 8.70
N HIS A 178 9.12 -18.64 9.93
CA HIS A 178 10.01 -18.53 11.09
C HIS A 178 10.68 -19.89 11.33
N GLU A 179 12.01 -19.94 11.33
CA GLU A 179 12.77 -21.06 11.91
C GLU A 179 12.63 -21.07 13.43
#